data_AF-A0A2D8UH38-F1
#
_entry.id   AF-A0A2D8UH38-F1
#
_cell.length_a   1.000
_cell.length_b   1.000
_cell.length_c   1.000
_cell.angle_alpha   90.00
_cell.angle_beta   90.00
_cell.angle_gamma   90.00
#
_symmetry.space_group_name_H-M   'P 1'
#
loop_
_entity.id
_entity.type
_entity.pdbx_description
1 polymer ?
#
loop_
_entity_poly.entity_id
_entity_poly.type
_entity_poly.pdbx_seq_one_letter_code
_entity_poly.pdbx_strand_id
1 'polypeptide(L)'
;MHYTSSAVEVYYYHQRIALHQRNPSKGSYNTNKEHLSSTHKYYSDWSPEFFKKKAAVHGEYLVGCIEKVITAVDYPEIRCKRAMGVIQLHKPYGSQRLDNACKRALQADAATYLRIKNILKNNLDKSSLFYQDLEEDKPHIPKHDNLRGASAYQ
;
A
#
# COMPACT_ATOMS: atom_id res chain seq x y z
N MET A 1 -44.15 -5.72 0.59
CA MET A 1 -43.04 -6.69 0.72
C MET A 1 -43.60 -7.98 1.30
N HIS A 2 -43.07 -9.13 0.90
CA HIS A 2 -43.53 -10.44 1.36
C HIS A 2 -42.36 -11.18 2.04
N TYR A 3 -42.66 -11.89 3.13
CA TYR A 3 -41.67 -12.49 4.01
C TYR A 3 -42.00 -13.96 4.26
N THR A 4 -41.05 -14.84 3.98
CA THR A 4 -41.18 -16.29 4.19
C THR A 4 -40.05 -16.78 5.09
N SER A 5 -40.11 -18.03 5.55
CA SER A 5 -39.05 -18.65 6.36
C SER A 5 -37.68 -18.63 5.67
N SER A 6 -37.64 -18.74 4.33
CA SER A 6 -36.42 -18.85 3.53
C SER A 6 -36.06 -17.61 2.71
N ALA A 7 -36.99 -16.69 2.45
CA ALA A 7 -36.76 -15.57 1.54
C ALA A 7 -37.54 -14.29 1.88
N VAL A 8 -37.02 -13.16 1.39
CA VAL A 8 -37.65 -11.85 1.40
C VAL A 8 -37.87 -11.38 -0.03
N GLU A 9 -39.10 -10.96 -0.34
CA GLU A 9 -39.50 -10.51 -1.66
C GLU A 9 -39.98 -9.06 -1.64
N VAL A 10 -39.50 -8.27 -2.60
CA VAL A 10 -39.87 -6.86 -2.77
C VAL A 10 -40.68 -6.70 -4.04
N TYR A 11 -41.80 -5.99 -3.93
CA TYR A 11 -42.75 -5.77 -5.01
C TYR A 11 -42.98 -4.28 -5.25
N TYR A 12 -43.20 -3.90 -6.50
CA TYR A 12 -43.63 -2.58 -6.94
C TYR A 12 -44.73 -2.75 -7.99
N TYR A 13 -45.88 -2.09 -7.83
CA TYR A 13 -47.08 -2.30 -8.67
C TYR A 13 -47.41 -3.77 -8.96
N HIS A 14 -47.47 -4.60 -7.91
CA HIS A 14 -47.73 -6.05 -7.99
C HIS A 14 -46.70 -6.88 -8.79
N GLN A 15 -45.61 -6.27 -9.28
CA GLN A 15 -44.50 -6.97 -9.91
C GLN A 15 -43.36 -7.17 -8.90
N ARG A 16 -42.82 -8.40 -8.82
CA ARG A 16 -41.66 -8.70 -7.98
C ARG A 16 -40.41 -8.09 -8.60
N ILE A 17 -39.77 -7.15 -7.89
CA ILE A 17 -38.58 -6.44 -8.36
C ILE A 17 -37.28 -6.95 -7.70
N ALA A 18 -37.38 -7.66 -6.58
CA ALA A 18 -36.22 -8.27 -5.93
C ALA A 18 -36.62 -9.51 -5.10
N LEU A 19 -35.70 -10.47 -5.03
CA LEU A 19 -35.78 -11.67 -4.20
C LEU A 19 -34.44 -11.87 -3.47
N HIS A 20 -34.49 -12.04 -2.16
CA HIS A 20 -33.32 -12.25 -1.32
C HIS A 20 -33.49 -13.50 -0.48
N GLN A 21 -32.53 -14.43 -0.56
CA GLN A 21 -32.48 -15.59 0.32
C GLN A 21 -32.09 -15.17 1.73
N ARG A 22 -32.72 -15.79 2.73
CA ARG A 22 -32.43 -15.60 4.14
C ARG A 22 -31.37 -16.61 4.58
N ASN A 23 -30.38 -16.15 5.33
CA ASN A 23 -29.46 -17.02 6.07
C ASN A 23 -29.82 -16.96 7.56
N PRO A 24 -30.20 -18.08 8.19
CA PRO A 24 -30.51 -18.11 9.62
C PRO A 24 -29.27 -17.97 10.51
N SER A 25 -28.06 -18.08 9.96
CA SER A 25 -26.81 -17.96 10.72
C SER A 25 -26.61 -16.56 11.29
N LYS A 26 -26.50 -16.48 12.62
CA LYS A 26 -26.30 -15.22 13.35
C LYS A 26 -24.98 -14.56 12.93
N GLY A 27 -25.02 -13.26 12.62
CA GLY A 27 -23.84 -12.48 12.23
C GLY A 27 -23.35 -12.69 10.80
N SER A 28 -24.04 -13.50 9.98
CA SER A 28 -23.71 -13.69 8.57
C SER A 28 -24.35 -12.61 7.69
N TYR A 29 -23.57 -12.03 6.79
CA TYR A 29 -24.09 -11.11 5.77
C TYR A 29 -24.69 -11.87 4.59
N ASN A 30 -25.86 -11.45 4.11
CA ASN A 30 -26.42 -11.90 2.82
C ASN A 30 -26.30 -10.75 1.82
N THR A 31 -25.44 -10.91 0.82
CA THR A 31 -25.20 -9.89 -0.20
C THR A 31 -25.51 -10.45 -1.57
N ASN A 32 -26.48 -9.85 -2.26
CA ASN A 32 -26.68 -10.10 -3.68
C ASN A 32 -25.76 -9.17 -4.48
N LYS A 33 -24.75 -9.75 -5.15
CA LYS A 33 -23.75 -9.00 -5.93
C LYS A 33 -24.39 -8.15 -7.03
N GLU A 34 -25.50 -8.60 -7.63
CA GLU A 34 -26.19 -7.86 -8.68
C GLU A 34 -26.77 -6.54 -8.21
N HIS A 35 -27.19 -6.48 -6.94
CA HIS A 35 -27.81 -5.30 -6.33
C HIS A 35 -26.79 -4.35 -5.68
N LEU A 36 -25.50 -4.71 -5.66
CA LEU A 36 -24.47 -3.81 -5.17
C LEU A 36 -24.36 -2.60 -6.09
N SER A 37 -24.26 -1.40 -5.51
CA SER A 37 -23.91 -0.21 -6.27
C SER A 37 -22.53 -0.37 -6.93
N SER A 38 -22.24 0.41 -7.98
CA SER A 38 -20.94 0.39 -8.67
C SER A 38 -19.76 0.53 -7.71
N THR A 39 -19.89 1.41 -6.71
CA THR A 39 -18.90 1.59 -5.64
C THR A 39 -18.68 0.31 -4.83
N HIS A 40 -19.75 -0.39 -4.42
CA HIS A 40 -19.64 -1.65 -3.69
C HIS A 40 -19.16 -2.83 -4.55
N LYS A 41 -19.52 -2.87 -5.84
CA LYS A 41 -18.97 -3.85 -6.80
C LYS A 41 -17.46 -3.70 -6.92
N TYR A 42 -16.95 -2.46 -7.04
CA TYR A 42 -15.51 -2.20 -7.08
C TYR A 42 -14.75 -2.69 -5.84
N TYR A 43 -15.36 -2.62 -4.64
CA TYR A 43 -14.77 -3.20 -3.43
C TYR A 43 -14.79 -4.74 -3.41
N SER A 44 -15.71 -5.38 -4.14
CA SER A 44 -15.80 -6.84 -4.21
C SER A 44 -14.66 -7.47 -5.02
N ASP A 45 -14.04 -6.70 -5.92
CA ASP A 45 -12.91 -7.14 -6.74
C ASP A 45 -11.55 -6.99 -6.02
N TRP A 46 -11.54 -6.52 -4.77
CA TRP A 46 -10.33 -6.30 -4.01
C TRP A 46 -9.66 -7.62 -3.65
N SER A 47 -8.60 -7.96 -4.39
CA SER A 47 -7.71 -9.09 -4.14
C SER A 47 -6.26 -8.60 -4.06
N PRO A 48 -5.34 -9.37 -3.42
CA PRO A 48 -3.92 -9.03 -3.43
C PRO A 48 -3.38 -8.78 -4.84
N GLU A 49 -3.79 -9.62 -5.80
CA GLU A 49 -3.38 -9.52 -7.20
C GLU A 49 -3.88 -8.24 -7.88
N PHE A 50 -5.12 -7.81 -7.58
CA PHE A 50 -5.65 -6.53 -8.03
C PHE A 50 -4.75 -5.35 -7.61
N PHE A 51 -4.30 -5.35 -6.36
CA PHE A 51 -3.43 -4.29 -5.84
C PHE A 51 -2.02 -4.35 -6.44
N LYS A 52 -1.44 -5.53 -6.63
CA LYS A 52 -0.15 -5.69 -7.31
C LYS A 52 -0.19 -5.16 -8.73
N LYS A 53 -1.20 -5.56 -9.51
CA LYS A 53 -1.39 -5.09 -10.89
C LYS A 53 -1.55 -3.57 -10.96
N LYS A 54 -2.28 -2.99 -10.01
CA LYS A 54 -2.47 -1.53 -9.92
C LYS A 54 -1.19 -0.80 -9.53
N ALA A 55 -0.37 -1.39 -8.66
CA ALA A 55 0.92 -0.86 -8.25
C ALA A 55 1.98 -0.93 -9.35
N ALA A 56 1.98 -2.00 -10.16
CA ALA A 56 2.98 -2.25 -11.19
C ALA A 56 3.12 -1.12 -12.23
N VAL A 57 2.03 -0.40 -12.50
CA VAL A 57 2.02 0.77 -13.40
C VAL A 57 2.87 1.93 -12.86
N HIS A 58 3.10 1.98 -11.55
CA HIS A 58 3.84 3.06 -10.90
C HIS A 58 5.27 2.68 -10.51
N GLY A 59 5.64 1.41 -10.57
CA GLY A 59 7.02 0.92 -10.37
C GLY A 59 7.13 -0.37 -9.55
N GLU A 60 8.30 -1.01 -9.61
CA GLU A 60 8.55 -2.32 -9.00
C GLU A 60 8.67 -2.27 -7.48
N TYR A 61 9.24 -1.19 -6.93
CA TYR A 61 9.42 -1.04 -5.48
C TYR A 61 8.08 -0.76 -4.81
N LEU A 62 7.18 -0.06 -5.49
CA LEU A 62 5.80 0.07 -5.02
C LEU A 62 5.12 -1.30 -4.91
N VAL A 63 5.28 -2.18 -5.91
CA VAL A 63 4.72 -3.55 -5.84
C VAL A 63 5.23 -4.27 -4.59
N GLY A 64 6.53 -4.26 -4.33
CA GLY A 64 7.12 -4.88 -3.13
C GLY A 64 6.59 -4.27 -1.82
N CYS A 65 6.39 -2.95 -1.77
CA CYS A 65 5.75 -2.31 -0.61
C CYS A 65 4.30 -2.79 -0.42
N ILE A 66 3.53 -2.90 -1.50
CA ILE A 66 2.13 -3.32 -1.46
C ILE A 66 2.00 -4.77 -0.99
N GLU A 67 2.90 -5.64 -1.42
CA GLU A 67 2.99 -7.01 -0.91
C GLU A 67 3.19 -7.04 0.60
N LYS A 68 4.16 -6.29 1.13
CA LYS A 68 4.40 -6.18 2.59
C LYS A 68 3.17 -5.61 3.33
N VAL A 69 2.51 -4.60 2.78
CA VAL A 69 1.32 -3.99 3.41
C VAL A 69 0.15 -4.97 3.48
N ILE A 70 0.01 -5.84 2.47
CA ILE A 70 -1.07 -6.85 2.41
C ILE A 70 -0.73 -8.09 3.24
N THR A 71 0.53 -8.41 3.50
CA THR A 71 0.86 -9.52 4.40
C THR A 71 0.82 -9.13 5.88
N ALA A 72 1.04 -7.87 6.23
CA ALA A 72 1.26 -7.41 7.61
C ALA A 72 0.01 -7.22 8.50
N VAL A 73 -1.23 -7.41 8.02
CA VAL A 73 -2.45 -7.12 8.83
C VAL A 73 -3.46 -8.25 8.67
N ASP A 74 -4.13 -8.67 9.73
CA ASP A 74 -5.04 -9.82 9.68
C ASP A 74 -6.36 -9.51 8.94
N TYR A 75 -6.88 -8.29 9.08
CA TYR A 75 -8.17 -7.90 8.52
C TYR A 75 -8.09 -7.47 7.04
N PRO A 76 -8.79 -8.15 6.11
CA PRO A 76 -8.74 -7.87 4.68
C PRO A 76 -9.07 -6.41 4.31
N GLU A 77 -10.12 -5.84 4.91
CA GLU A 77 -10.54 -4.46 4.59
C GLU A 77 -9.47 -3.43 4.94
N ILE A 78 -8.79 -3.60 6.07
CA ILE A 78 -7.76 -2.67 6.55
C ILE A 78 -6.56 -2.71 5.59
N ARG A 79 -6.13 -3.91 5.19
CA ARG A 79 -5.05 -4.10 4.21
C ARG A 79 -5.34 -3.40 2.90
N CYS A 80 -6.53 -3.63 2.36
CA CYS A 80 -6.91 -3.09 1.07
C CYS A 80 -7.01 -1.56 1.11
N LYS A 81 -7.57 -0.98 2.19
CA LYS A 81 -7.59 0.47 2.40
C LYS A 81 -6.17 1.05 2.49
N ARG A 82 -5.26 0.39 3.21
CA ARG A 82 -3.85 0.82 3.32
C ARG A 82 -3.13 0.74 1.99
N ALA A 83 -3.25 -0.38 1.28
CA ALA A 83 -2.64 -0.59 -0.04
C ALA A 83 -3.14 0.47 -1.03
N MET A 84 -4.46 0.72 -1.09
CA MET A 84 -5.02 1.79 -1.91
C MET A 84 -4.47 3.16 -1.51
N GLY A 85 -4.37 3.45 -0.21
CA GLY A 85 -3.83 4.71 0.29
C GLY A 85 -2.39 4.95 -0.13
N VAL A 86 -1.53 3.92 -0.10
CA VAL A 86 -0.15 4.01 -0.60
C VAL A 86 -0.15 4.27 -2.11
N ILE A 87 -0.90 3.49 -2.90
CA ILE A 87 -0.98 3.69 -4.35
C ILE A 87 -1.43 5.12 -4.68
N GLN A 88 -2.42 5.67 -3.97
CA GLN A 88 -2.95 7.01 -4.24
C GLN A 88 -1.96 8.16 -4.01
N LEU A 89 -0.82 7.92 -3.35
CA LEU A 89 0.24 8.92 -3.21
C LEU A 89 0.86 9.31 -4.56
N HIS A 90 0.68 8.51 -5.63
CA HIS A 90 1.12 8.90 -6.97
C HIS A 90 0.42 10.18 -7.47
N LYS A 91 -0.80 10.48 -7.00
CA LYS A 91 -1.55 11.64 -7.47
C LYS A 91 -0.86 12.97 -7.11
N PRO A 92 -0.52 13.23 -5.83
CA PRO A 92 0.18 14.46 -5.46
C PRO A 92 1.69 14.43 -5.73
N TYR A 93 2.34 13.26 -5.79
CA TYR A 93 3.81 13.18 -5.86
C TYR A 93 4.37 12.65 -7.18
N GLY A 94 3.55 12.01 -8.03
CA GLY A 94 3.98 11.33 -9.26
C GLY A 94 4.49 9.90 -9.00
N SER A 95 4.42 9.05 -10.04
CA SER A 95 4.79 7.63 -9.96
C SER A 95 6.26 7.43 -9.59
N GLN A 96 7.17 8.14 -10.28
CA GLN A 96 8.61 7.98 -10.08
C GLN A 96 9.05 8.30 -8.64
N ARG A 97 8.52 9.40 -8.07
CA ARG A 97 8.81 9.78 -6.69
C ARG A 97 8.25 8.77 -5.69
N LEU A 98 7.04 8.28 -5.94
CA LEU A 98 6.43 7.24 -5.11
C LEU A 98 7.28 5.96 -5.11
N ASP A 99 7.73 5.51 -6.28
CA ASP A 99 8.54 4.31 -6.40
C ASP A 99 9.89 4.44 -5.69
N ASN A 100 10.56 5.59 -5.83
CA ASN A 100 11.78 5.90 -5.07
C ASN A 100 11.55 5.93 -3.56
N ALA A 101 10.42 6.48 -3.11
CA ALA A 101 10.06 6.48 -1.70
C ALA A 101 9.82 5.06 -1.18
N CYS A 102 9.18 4.20 -1.99
CA CYS A 102 8.99 2.79 -1.69
C CYS A 102 10.31 2.03 -1.64
N LYS A 103 11.25 2.30 -2.57
CA LYS A 103 12.61 1.73 -2.55
C LYS A 103 13.30 2.02 -1.21
N ARG A 104 13.30 3.28 -0.78
CA ARG A 104 13.89 3.70 0.50
C ARG A 104 13.17 3.07 1.70
N ALA A 105 11.85 2.94 1.65
CA ALA A 105 11.07 2.31 2.71
C ALA A 105 11.36 0.81 2.83
N LEU A 106 11.54 0.10 1.71
CA LEU A 106 11.89 -1.33 1.67
C LEU A 106 13.28 -1.60 2.25
N GLN A 107 14.26 -0.75 1.92
CA GLN A 107 15.63 -0.85 2.47
C GLN A 107 15.66 -0.67 3.98
N ALA A 108 14.79 0.17 4.53
CA ALA A 108 14.66 0.40 5.97
C ALA A 108 13.69 -0.58 6.66
N ASP A 109 13.21 -1.60 5.95
CA ASP A 109 12.15 -2.53 6.37
C ASP A 109 10.89 -1.85 6.97
N ALA A 110 10.56 -0.66 6.47
CA ALA A 110 9.54 0.21 7.04
C ALA A 110 8.45 0.55 6.00
N ALA A 111 7.88 -0.48 5.37
CA ALA A 111 6.86 -0.36 4.32
C ALA A 111 5.46 -0.02 4.87
N THR A 112 5.32 1.12 5.54
CA THR A 112 4.03 1.62 6.04
C THR A 112 3.61 2.90 5.30
N TYR A 113 2.30 3.12 5.20
CA TYR A 113 1.76 4.35 4.58
C TYR A 113 2.36 5.63 5.18
N LEU A 114 2.44 5.71 6.51
CA LEU A 114 2.97 6.89 7.19
C LEU A 114 4.44 7.12 6.86
N ARG A 115 5.25 6.06 6.81
CA ARG A 115 6.67 6.16 6.46
C ARG A 115 6.86 6.64 5.03
N ILE A 116 6.16 6.03 4.07
CA ILE A 116 6.23 6.40 2.65
C ILE A 116 5.77 7.86 2.45
N LYS A 117 4.65 8.25 3.09
CA LYS A 117 4.15 9.63 3.06
C LYS A 117 5.18 10.62 3.62
N ASN A 118 5.84 10.28 4.73
CA ASN A 118 6.86 11.15 5.33
C ASN A 118 8.12 11.26 4.47
N ILE A 119 8.55 10.18 3.82
CA ILE A 119 9.65 10.21 2.85
C ILE A 119 9.33 11.20 1.73
N LEU A 120 8.14 11.10 1.14
CA LEU A 120 7.69 11.98 0.06
C LEU A 120 7.54 13.44 0.50
N LYS A 121 6.93 13.66 1.67
CA LYS A 121 6.71 14.99 2.25
C LYS A 121 8.03 15.73 2.49
N ASN A 122 9.04 15.00 2.97
CA ASN A 122 10.36 15.56 3.29
C ASN A 122 11.35 15.50 2.11
N ASN A 123 10.89 15.16 0.90
CA ASN A 123 11.73 14.98 -0.30
C ASN A 123 12.90 14.00 -0.11
N LEU A 124 12.78 13.05 0.82
CA LEU A 124 13.80 12.02 1.06
C LEU A 124 13.86 10.97 -0.07
N ASP A 125 12.89 10.99 -0.97
CA ASP A 125 12.87 10.23 -2.22
C ASP A 125 13.77 10.85 -3.30
N LYS A 126 14.10 12.14 -3.16
CA LYS A 126 14.98 12.88 -4.08
C LYS A 126 16.41 12.97 -3.60
N SER A 127 16.63 12.82 -2.30
CA SER A 127 17.99 12.67 -1.83
C SER A 127 18.54 11.41 -2.46
N SER A 128 19.62 11.60 -3.19
CA SER A 128 20.51 10.54 -3.61
C SER A 128 20.53 9.51 -2.48
N LEU A 129 20.12 8.27 -2.76
CA LEU A 129 20.37 7.13 -1.87
C LEU A 129 21.87 6.98 -1.59
N PHE A 130 22.68 7.75 -2.31
CA PHE A 130 24.09 7.77 -2.27
C PHE A 130 24.60 8.90 -1.34
N TYR A 131 24.72 8.57 -0.05
CA TYR A 131 26.02 8.73 0.62
C TYR A 131 26.98 7.58 0.20
N GLN A 132 26.81 7.04 -1.00
CA GLN A 132 27.66 6.07 -1.69
C GLN A 132 28.29 6.67 -2.97
N ASP A 133 27.84 7.86 -3.38
CA ASP A 133 28.35 8.70 -4.48
C ASP A 133 28.88 10.01 -3.86
N LEU A 134 29.39 9.95 -2.62
CA LEU A 134 30.57 10.75 -2.37
C LEU A 134 31.64 10.12 -3.26
N GLU A 135 31.83 10.74 -4.42
CA GLU A 135 33.05 10.63 -5.19
C GLU A 135 34.20 10.47 -4.22
N GLU A 136 34.81 9.28 -4.24
CA GLU A 136 36.09 8.98 -3.62
C GLU A 136 36.16 9.31 -2.12
N ASP A 137 36.32 8.27 -1.30
CA ASP A 137 36.86 8.36 0.06
C ASP A 137 38.36 8.78 0.00
N LYS A 138 38.68 9.79 -0.82
CA LYS A 138 39.94 10.51 -0.82
C LYS A 138 39.89 11.39 0.42
N PRO A 139 40.77 11.15 1.40
CA PRO A 139 40.88 12.09 2.50
C PRO A 139 41.20 13.47 1.91
N HIS A 140 40.29 14.44 2.09
CA HIS A 140 40.53 15.84 1.80
C HIS A 140 41.65 16.42 2.67
N ILE A 141 42.05 15.68 3.71
CA ILE A 141 43.16 15.99 4.60
C ILE A 141 44.47 15.90 3.79
N PRO A 142 45.21 17.01 3.60
CA PRO A 142 46.53 16.99 2.99
C PRO A 142 47.47 16.10 3.81
N LYS A 143 48.43 15.44 3.15
CA LYS A 143 49.51 14.73 3.87
C LYS A 143 50.23 15.73 4.77
N HIS A 144 50.29 15.45 6.07
CA HIS A 144 51.00 16.27 7.05
C HIS A 144 51.89 15.41 7.95
N ASP A 145 53.03 15.95 8.36
CA ASP A 145 54.02 15.22 9.17
C ASP A 145 53.59 14.96 10.62
N ASN A 146 52.47 15.55 11.06
CA ASN A 146 51.93 15.37 12.41
C ASN A 146 51.22 14.01 12.66
N LEU A 147 51.29 13.06 11.72
CA LEU A 147 50.77 11.70 11.95
C LEU A 147 51.81 10.90 12.76
N ARG A 148 51.65 10.89 14.09
CA ARG A 148 52.44 10.00 14.96
C ARG A 148 51.96 8.57 14.77
N GLY A 149 52.80 7.74 14.17
CA GLY A 149 52.53 6.31 13.96
C GLY A 149 52.52 5.53 15.28
N ALA A 150 52.10 4.26 15.21
CA ALA A 150 52.01 3.37 16.37
C ALA A 150 53.33 3.22 17.16
N SER A 151 54.48 3.49 16.54
CA SER A 151 55.79 3.51 17.20
C SER A 151 56.01 4.66 18.19
N ALA A 152 55.07 5.63 18.29
CA ALA A 152 55.16 6.77 19.18
C ALA A 152 54.55 6.52 20.58
N TYR A 153 53.97 5.34 20.82
CA TYR A 153 53.46 4.94 22.12
C TYR A 153 54.33 3.78 22.65
N GLN A 154 54.97 4.02 23.80
CA GLN A 154 55.72 3.02 24.58
C GLN A 154 54.98 2.73 25.88
#